data_AF-A0A920BMH6-F1
#
_entry.id   AF-A0A920BMH6-F1
#
_cell.length_a   1.000
_cell.length_b   1.000
_cell.length_c   1.000
_cell.angle_alpha   90.00
_cell.angle_beta   90.00
_cell.angle_gamma   90.00
#
_symmetry.space_group_name_H-M   'P 1'
#
loop_
_entity.id
_entity.type
_entity.pdbx_description
1 polymer ?
#
loop_
_entity_poly.entity_id
_entity_poly.type
_entity_poly.pdbx_seq_one_letter_code
_entity_poly.pdbx_strand_id
1 'polypeptide(L)'
;MKEYKKINLEEKVTMKGPGVLAFDGERDRVLHDDETIVVSVSKEGPWVINTHRALDLANIRNTSLVPLRRAMATRILMPNLDSP
;
A
#
# COMPACT_ATOMS: atom_id res chain seq x y z
N MET A 1 23.14 -24.43 -6.80
CA MET A 1 21.67 -24.62 -6.70
C MET A 1 21.20 -23.77 -5.53
N LYS A 2 20.24 -22.85 -5.70
CA LYS A 2 19.70 -22.08 -4.56
C LYS A 2 18.59 -22.90 -3.93
N GLU A 3 18.81 -23.38 -2.71
CA GLU A 3 17.80 -24.02 -1.89
C GLU A 3 16.94 -22.93 -1.23
N TYR A 4 15.61 -23.06 -1.31
CA TYR A 4 14.69 -22.13 -0.67
C TYR A 4 13.61 -22.91 0.07
N LYS A 5 13.24 -22.39 1.24
CA LYS A 5 12.13 -22.91 2.04
C LYS A 5 11.01 -21.89 2.04
N LYS A 6 9.81 -22.31 1.63
CA LYS A 6 8.59 -21.51 1.79
C LYS A 6 8.10 -21.64 3.24
N ILE A 7 7.76 -20.52 3.87
CA ILE A 7 7.23 -20.45 5.24
C ILE A 7 5.84 -19.81 5.20
N ASN A 8 4.98 -20.17 6.15
CA ASN A 8 3.69 -19.54 6.31
C ASN A 8 3.81 -18.19 7.05
N LEU A 9 2.76 -17.37 6.95
CA LEU A 9 2.67 -16.15 7.75
C LEU A 9 2.62 -16.52 9.24
N GLU A 10 3.28 -15.71 10.06
CA GLU A 10 3.44 -15.90 11.51
C GLU A 10 4.19 -17.19 11.91
N GLU A 11 4.61 -18.02 10.95
CA GLU A 11 5.44 -19.19 11.22
C GLU A 11 6.80 -18.73 11.76
N LYS A 12 7.18 -19.28 12.91
CA LYS A 12 8.47 -19.01 13.55
C LYS A 12 9.50 -20.03 13.09
N VAL A 13 10.58 -19.53 12.50
CA VAL A 13 11.76 -20.33 12.14
C VAL A 13 12.95 -19.92 12.97
N THR A 14 13.54 -20.87 13.68
CA THR A 14 14.76 -20.65 14.46
C THR A 14 15.98 -20.97 13.59
N MET A 15 16.97 -20.10 13.62
CA MET A 15 18.26 -20.32 12.97
C MET A 15 19.40 -19.87 13.87
N LYS A 16 20.53 -20.57 13.76
CA LYS A 16 21.76 -20.31 14.51
C LYS A 16 22.83 -19.81 13.54
N GLY A 17 23.67 -18.88 14.00
CA GLY A 17 24.81 -18.41 13.23
C GLY A 17 25.84 -19.51 12.94
N PRO A 18 26.83 -19.20 12.08
CA PRO A 18 27.12 -17.89 11.51
C PRO A 18 26.31 -17.58 10.24
N GLY A 19 26.03 -16.30 9.99
CA GLY A 19 25.34 -15.88 8.75
C GLY A 19 25.11 -14.37 8.62
N VAL A 20 24.49 -13.97 7.51
CA VAL A 20 24.05 -12.57 7.27
C VAL A 20 22.55 -12.57 6.98
N LEU A 21 21.82 -11.75 7.72
CA LEU A 21 20.42 -11.44 7.45
C LEU A 21 20.34 -10.18 6.59
N ALA A 22 19.86 -10.31 5.36
CA ALA A 22 19.59 -9.19 4.49
C ALA A 22 18.07 -8.90 4.48
N PHE A 23 17.67 -7.79 5.05
CA PHE A 23 16.29 -7.29 5.03
C PHE A 23 16.15 -6.25 3.92
N ASP A 24 15.37 -6.58 2.88
CA ASP A 24 15.07 -5.66 1.77
C ASP A 24 16.31 -5.18 0.99
N GLY A 25 17.45 -5.85 1.16
CA GLY A 25 18.72 -5.54 0.49
C GLY A 25 19.44 -4.27 0.98
N GLU A 26 18.82 -3.46 1.85
CA GLU A 26 19.43 -2.24 2.41
C GLU A 26 19.83 -2.39 3.88
N ARG A 27 19.25 -3.38 4.59
CA ARG A 27 19.45 -3.58 6.02
C ARG A 27 20.08 -4.94 6.25
N ASP A 28 21.39 -4.93 6.48
CA ASP A 28 22.17 -6.14 6.74
C ASP A 28 22.45 -6.29 8.24
N ARG A 29 22.35 -7.52 8.76
CA ARG A 29 22.77 -7.84 10.12
C ARG A 29 23.60 -9.12 10.13
N VAL A 30 24.81 -9.03 10.68
CA VAL A 30 25.70 -10.17 10.88
C VAL A 30 25.21 -10.97 12.09
N LEU A 31 25.15 -12.28 11.94
CA LEU A 31 24.83 -13.25 12.98
C LEU A 31 26.10 -14.03 13.32
N HIS A 32 26.57 -13.91 14.57
CA HIS A 32 27.76 -14.59 15.06
C HIS A 32 27.46 -16.05 15.45
N ASP A 33 28.49 -16.89 15.59
CA ASP A 33 28.38 -18.36 15.76
C ASP A 33 27.48 -18.82 16.92
N ASP A 34 27.37 -18.03 17.98
CA ASP A 34 26.59 -18.34 19.18
C ASP A 34 25.23 -17.64 19.24
N GLU A 35 24.90 -16.85 18.23
CA GLU A 35 23.64 -16.14 18.19
C GLU A 35 22.55 -17.03 17.58
N THR A 36 21.42 -17.09 18.28
CA THR A 36 20.21 -17.75 17.80
C THR A 36 19.14 -16.69 17.58
N ILE A 37 18.49 -16.74 16.43
CA ILE A 37 17.42 -15.82 16.08
C ILE A 37 16.16 -16.57 15.72
N VAL A 38 15.04 -15.88 15.87
CA VAL A 38 13.71 -16.35 15.47
C VAL A 38 13.20 -15.40 14.40
N VAL A 39 12.83 -15.95 13.25
CA VAL A 39 12.32 -15.21 12.11
C VAL A 39 10.84 -15.57 11.92
N SER A 40 10.01 -14.56 11.71
CA SER A 40 8.63 -14.73 11.27
C SER A 40 8.25 -13.63 10.27
N VAL A 41 7.28 -13.92 9.41
CA VAL A 41 6.74 -12.94 8.45
C VAL A 41 5.36 -12.53 8.92
N SER A 42 5.19 -11.24 9.23
CA SER A 42 3.91 -10.68 9.65
C SER A 42 3.23 -9.87 8.54
N LYS A 43 1.90 -9.78 8.62
CA LYS A 43 1.06 -8.94 7.76
C LYS A 43 0.79 -7.54 8.33
N GLU A 44 1.35 -7.20 9.49
CA GLU A 44 1.22 -5.86 10.09
C GLU A 44 2.11 -4.79 9.42
N GLY A 45 2.20 -4.85 8.09
CA GLY A 45 2.86 -3.84 7.29
C GLY A 45 2.00 -2.58 7.11
N PRO A 46 2.59 -1.47 6.62
CA PRO A 46 1.84 -0.27 6.32
C PRO A 46 0.71 -0.56 5.32
N TRP A 47 -0.43 0.08 5.51
CA TRP A 47 -1.55 -0.01 4.58
C TRP A 47 -1.16 0.60 3.23
N VAL A 48 -0.99 -0.25 2.22
CA VAL A 48 -0.75 0.18 0.84
C VAL A 48 -2.10 0.30 0.13
N ILE A 49 -2.44 1.51 -0.31
CA ILE A 49 -3.65 1.75 -1.10
C ILE A 49 -3.33 1.48 -2.58
N ASN A 50 -4.12 0.64 -3.22
CA ASN A 50 -4.10 0.49 -4.67
C ASN A 50 -4.90 1.63 -5.30
N THR A 51 -4.21 2.66 -5.79
CA THR A 51 -4.81 3.87 -6.38
C THR A 51 -5.66 3.59 -7.60
N HIS A 52 -5.24 2.65 -8.47
CA HIS A 52 -6.02 2.25 -9.64
C HIS A 52 -7.37 1.64 -9.24
N ARG A 53 -7.36 0.68 -8.33
CA ARG A 53 -8.62 0.09 -7.82
C ARG A 53 -9.51 1.12 -7.12
N ALA A 54 -8.91 2.07 -6.41
CA ALA A 54 -9.68 3.15 -5.77
C ALA A 54 -10.38 4.04 -6.80
N LEU A 55 -9.70 4.40 -7.89
CA LEU A 55 -10.25 5.20 -8.99
C LEU A 55 -11.33 4.43 -9.78
N ASP A 56 -11.10 3.15 -10.08
CA ASP A 56 -12.07 2.32 -10.78
C ASP A 56 -13.39 2.20 -9.99
N LEU A 57 -13.30 2.00 -8.67
CA LEU A 57 -14.47 1.94 -7.80
C LEU A 57 -15.22 3.27 -7.72
N ALA A 58 -14.50 4.40 -7.71
CA ALA A 58 -15.12 5.72 -7.75
C ALA A 58 -15.85 5.96 -9.07
N ASN A 59 -15.27 5.53 -10.19
CA ASN A 59 -15.89 5.64 -11.51
C ASN A 59 -17.15 4.76 -11.61
N ILE A 60 -17.07 3.49 -11.18
CA ILE A 60 -18.21 2.56 -11.17
C ILE A 60 -19.38 3.10 -10.32
N ARG A 61 -19.09 3.75 -9.19
CA ARG A 61 -20.10 4.38 -8.33
C ARG A 61 -20.70 5.67 -8.91
N ASN A 62 -20.03 6.30 -9.87
CA ASN A 62 -20.51 7.52 -10.54
C ASN A 62 -21.28 7.21 -11.83
N THR A 63 -21.19 5.98 -12.37
CA THR A 63 -21.95 5.54 -13.56
C THR A 63 -23.45 5.40 -13.31
N SER A 64 -23.94 5.47 -12.07
CA SER A 64 -25.38 5.54 -11.75
C SER A 64 -25.96 6.95 -11.77
N LEU A 65 -25.17 7.99 -12.06
CA LEU A 65 -25.61 9.39 -12.10
C LEU A 65 -25.21 10.11 -13.40
N VAL A 66 -25.63 9.61 -14.56
CA VAL A 66 -25.74 10.44 -15.78
C VAL A 66 -27.00 9.99 -16.55
N PRO A 67 -28.01 10.87 -16.72
CA PRO A 67 -27.86 11.90 -17.74
C PRO A 67 -28.34 13.28 -17.30
N LEU A 68 -27.39 14.19 -17.04
CA LEU A 68 -27.64 15.63 -17.10
C LEU A 68 -26.56 16.32 -17.96
N ARG A 69 -26.45 15.86 -19.21
CA ARG A 69 -26.04 16.76 -20.30
C ARG A 69 -27.31 17.41 -20.82
N ARG A 70 -27.40 18.74 -20.66
CA ARG A 70 -28.46 19.69 -21.07
C ARG A 70 -29.49 20.06 -19.98
N ALA A 71 -29.08 20.94 -19.07
CA ALA A 71 -29.95 22.03 -18.60
C ALA A 71 -29.11 23.14 -17.95
N MET A 72 -29.23 24.34 -18.50
CA MET A 72 -28.91 25.63 -17.86
C MET A 72 -27.43 26.00 -17.68
N ALA A 73 -26.81 26.26 -18.83
CA ALA A 73 -26.04 27.50 -18.98
C ALA A 73 -26.99 28.69 -18.76
N THR A 74 -27.15 29.15 -17.52
CA THR A 74 -27.52 30.51 -17.11
C THR A 74 -27.49 30.52 -15.59
N ARG A 75 -26.77 31.48 -14.99
CA ARG A 75 -26.77 31.84 -13.54
C ARG A 75 -25.52 31.47 -12.71
N ILE A 76 -24.33 31.64 -13.27
CA ILE A 76 -23.12 31.96 -12.47
C ILE A 76 -22.30 33.03 -13.21
N LEU A 77 -22.89 34.19 -13.49
CA LEU A 77 -22.16 35.43 -13.80
C LEU A 77 -23.04 36.62 -13.39
N MET A 78 -23.03 36.97 -12.10
CA MET A 78 -23.27 38.35 -11.67
C MET A 78 -22.10 38.69 -10.73
N PRO A 79 -21.11 39.50 -11.16
CA PRO A 79 -20.21 40.13 -10.21
C PRO A 79 -21.00 41.18 -9.41
N ASN A 80 -20.69 41.29 -8.13
CA ASN A 80 -21.09 42.42 -7.28
C ASN A 80 -20.77 43.72 -8.02
N LEU A 81 -21.80 44.52 -8.28
CA LEU A 81 -21.66 45.93 -8.63
C LEU A 81 -22.05 46.72 -7.39
N ASP A 82 -21.07 47.50 -6.96
CA ASP A 82 -21.06 48.32 -5.76
C ASP A 82 -22.33 49.15 -5.54
N SER A 83 -22.70 49.25 -4.26
CA SER A 83 -23.65 50.25 -3.75
C SER A 83 -23.19 51.67 -4.08
N PRO A 84 -24.16 52.58 -4.21
CA PRO A 84 -24.15 53.79 -3.39
C PRO A 84 -25.22 53.72 -2.29
#